data_AF-A0A644X0F4-F1
#
_entry.id   AF-A0A644X0F4-F1
#
_cell.length_a   1.000
_cell.length_b   1.000
_cell.length_c   1.000
_cell.angle_alpha   90.00
_cell.angle_beta   90.00
_cell.angle_gamma   90.00
#
_symmetry.space_group_name_H-M   'P 1'
#
loop_
_entity.id
_entity.type
_entity.pdbx_description
1 polymer ?
#
loop_
_entity_poly.entity_id
_entity_poly.type
_entity_poly.pdbx_seq_one_letter_code
_entity_poly.pdbx_strand_id
1 'polypeptide(L)'
;MKRIILTERDNQIIEFLTQYKCATTSTISDLFFNGSRRPTTRRLKHLKEHGFIKSSQEYVSIEQVHYINKKPTQLKHSCICSEFACKMKLENNIIKEKVEFKLCNIRADLLLITDQPKIYFVEICNTKPFDVNKYIRLKKSMEWKKVFPVFPDIIVISNKKVNTTNELNIIKYNLKLEKE
;
A
#
# COMPACT_ATOMS: atom_id res chain seq x y z
N MET A 1 0.84 -30.77 17.44
CA MET A 1 1.02 -29.96 16.20
C MET A 1 2.45 -30.13 15.71
N LYS A 2 2.68 -30.32 14.41
CA LYS A 2 4.05 -30.34 13.86
C LYS A 2 4.65 -28.93 13.99
N ARG A 3 5.88 -28.80 14.44
CA ARG A 3 6.57 -27.50 14.53
C ARG A 3 6.84 -26.98 13.12
N ILE A 4 6.45 -25.74 12.82
CA ILE A 4 6.79 -25.08 11.56
C ILE A 4 8.15 -24.39 11.68
N ILE A 5 8.97 -24.52 10.64
CA ILE A 5 10.19 -23.72 10.46
C ILE A 5 9.81 -22.55 9.57
N LEU A 6 10.01 -21.33 10.07
CA LEU A 6 9.83 -20.11 9.29
C LEU A 6 10.97 -19.97 8.28
N THR A 7 10.61 -19.64 7.06
CA THR A 7 11.56 -19.31 5.99
C THR A 7 11.71 -17.80 5.89
N GLU A 8 12.75 -17.35 5.21
CA GLU A 8 12.96 -15.92 4.95
C GLU A 8 11.75 -15.26 4.28
N ARG A 9 11.14 -15.95 3.31
CA ARG A 9 9.90 -15.49 2.66
C ARG A 9 8.76 -15.29 3.66
N ASP A 10 8.64 -16.13 4.69
CA ASP A 10 7.57 -15.96 5.69
C ASP A 10 7.81 -14.74 6.56
N ASN A 11 9.07 -14.49 6.94
CA ASN A 11 9.44 -13.29 7.66
C ASN A 11 9.09 -12.05 6.83
N GLN A 12 9.41 -12.06 5.53
CA GLN A 12 9.03 -10.99 4.60
C GLN A 12 7.52 -10.79 4.50
N ILE A 13 6.73 -11.86 4.45
CA ILE A 13 5.26 -11.78 4.45
C ILE A 13 4.76 -11.17 5.77
N ILE A 14 5.30 -11.60 6.91
CA ILE A 14 4.91 -11.09 8.23
C ILE A 14 5.27 -9.61 8.37
N GLU A 15 6.45 -9.22 7.92
CA GLU A 15 6.90 -7.82 7.91
C GLU A 15 6.01 -6.97 7.00
N PHE A 16 5.70 -7.44 5.80
CA PHE A 16 4.79 -6.76 4.88
C PHE A 16 3.40 -6.56 5.50
N LEU A 17 2.82 -7.60 6.12
CA LEU A 17 1.54 -7.51 6.80
C LEU A 17 1.58 -6.61 8.04
N THR A 18 2.74 -6.50 8.69
CA THR A 18 2.94 -5.59 9.82
C THR A 18 2.96 -4.14 9.34
N GLN A 19 3.66 -3.87 8.23
CA GLN A 19 3.78 -2.53 7.65
C GLN A 19 2.45 -2.05 7.01
N TYR A 20 1.83 -2.88 6.18
CA TYR A 20 0.63 -2.54 5.41
C TYR A 20 -0.70 -2.90 6.10
N LYS A 21 -0.63 -3.50 7.30
CA LYS A 21 -1.74 -3.95 8.16
C LYS A 21 -2.51 -5.17 7.63
N CYS A 22 -2.72 -5.26 6.32
CA CYS A 22 -3.32 -6.42 5.67
C CYS A 22 -2.94 -6.53 4.20
N ALA A 23 -3.15 -7.70 3.61
CA ALA A 23 -3.01 -7.94 2.18
C ALA A 23 -3.90 -9.10 1.73
N THR A 24 -4.28 -9.12 0.45
CA THR A 24 -5.03 -10.25 -0.11
C THR A 24 -4.11 -11.41 -0.47
N THR A 25 -4.67 -12.60 -0.67
CA THR A 25 -3.89 -13.75 -1.19
C THR A 25 -3.21 -13.42 -2.53
N SER A 26 -3.85 -12.65 -3.42
CA SER A 26 -3.30 -12.19 -4.71
C SER A 26 -2.06 -11.35 -4.48
N THR A 27 -2.17 -10.31 -3.65
CA THR A 27 -1.06 -9.40 -3.36
C THR A 27 0.16 -10.14 -2.83
N ILE A 28 -0.06 -11.09 -1.90
CA ILE A 28 1.03 -11.91 -1.35
C ILE A 28 1.60 -12.85 -2.41
N SER A 29 0.73 -13.46 -3.23
CA SER A 29 1.12 -14.38 -4.29
C SER A 29 2.01 -13.69 -5.31
N ASP A 30 1.65 -12.49 -5.74
CA ASP A 30 2.37 -11.72 -6.75
C ASP A 30 3.74 -11.27 -6.22
N LEU A 31 3.80 -10.77 -4.98
CA LEU A 31 5.05 -10.30 -4.37
C LEU A 31 6.05 -11.42 -4.04
N PHE A 32 5.58 -12.52 -3.44
CA PHE A 32 6.48 -13.48 -2.77
C PHE A 32 6.54 -14.85 -3.45
N PHE A 33 5.63 -15.12 -4.38
CA PHE A 33 5.48 -16.42 -5.04
C PHE A 33 5.37 -16.29 -6.57
N ASN A 34 5.75 -15.15 -7.15
CA ASN A 34 5.73 -14.90 -8.59
C ASN A 34 4.34 -15.20 -9.20
N GLY A 35 3.27 -14.84 -8.50
CA GLY A 35 1.88 -15.06 -8.92
C GLY A 35 1.36 -16.49 -8.70
N SER A 36 2.15 -17.40 -8.13
CA SER A 36 1.74 -18.80 -7.96
C SER A 36 0.77 -19.00 -6.78
N ARG A 37 -0.52 -19.19 -7.09
CA ARG A 37 -1.60 -19.32 -6.09
C ARG A 37 -1.48 -20.55 -5.18
N ARG A 38 -1.27 -21.74 -5.74
CA ARG A 38 -1.28 -23.01 -4.99
C ARG A 38 -0.23 -23.04 -3.86
N PRO A 39 1.06 -22.72 -4.10
CA PRO A 39 2.05 -22.67 -3.02
C PRO A 39 1.75 -21.55 -2.02
N THR A 40 1.27 -20.38 -2.48
CA THR A 40 0.87 -19.27 -1.62
C THR A 40 -0.20 -19.68 -0.63
N THR A 41 -1.33 -20.21 -1.11
CA THR A 41 -2.46 -20.63 -0.26
C THR A 41 -2.03 -21.71 0.74
N ARG A 42 -1.22 -22.68 0.30
CA ARG A 42 -0.67 -23.71 1.20
C ARG A 42 0.18 -23.08 2.30
N ARG A 43 1.07 -22.14 1.96
CA ARG A 43 1.95 -21.51 2.95
C ARG A 43 1.18 -20.62 3.92
N LEU A 44 0.26 -19.80 3.42
CA LEU A 44 -0.59 -18.94 4.25
C LEU A 44 -1.49 -19.75 5.19
N LYS A 45 -2.01 -20.90 4.75
CA LYS A 45 -2.73 -21.84 5.63
C LYS A 45 -1.84 -22.28 6.79
N HIS A 46 -0.59 -22.68 6.51
CA HIS A 46 0.35 -23.09 7.56
C HIS A 46 0.67 -21.95 8.54
N LEU A 47 0.93 -20.73 8.04
CA LEU A 47 1.17 -19.56 8.90
C LEU A 47 -0.04 -19.26 9.79
N LYS A 48 -1.25 -19.40 9.25
CA LYS A 48 -2.51 -19.22 9.99
C LYS A 48 -2.70 -20.28 11.08
N GLU A 49 -2.51 -21.56 10.75
CA GLU A 49 -2.67 -22.69 11.69
C GLU A 49 -1.72 -22.61 12.89
N HIS A 50 -0.55 -21.97 12.71
CA HIS A 50 0.44 -21.76 13.76
C HIS A 50 0.35 -20.38 14.42
N GLY A 51 -0.66 -19.57 14.08
CA GLY A 51 -0.95 -18.30 14.75
C GLY A 51 -0.05 -17.12 14.37
N PHE A 52 0.77 -17.23 13.32
CA PHE A 52 1.59 -16.10 12.83
C PHE A 52 0.76 -15.04 12.12
N ILE A 53 -0.31 -15.47 11.45
CA ILE A 53 -1.24 -14.59 10.76
C ILE A 53 -2.67 -15.03 11.06
N LYS A 54 -3.62 -14.13 10.82
CA LYS A 54 -5.04 -14.39 10.76
C LYS A 54 -5.54 -14.11 9.34
N SER A 55 -6.67 -14.72 9.00
CA SER A 55 -7.32 -14.48 7.70
C SER A 55 -8.82 -14.37 7.88
N SER A 56 -9.44 -13.46 7.14
CA SER A 56 -10.89 -13.39 6.98
C SER A 56 -11.24 -13.34 5.51
N GLN A 57 -12.40 -13.89 5.16
CA GLN A 57 -12.99 -13.73 3.84
C GLN A 57 -14.07 -12.65 3.95
N GLU A 58 -14.06 -11.68 3.05
CA GLU A 58 -15.16 -10.71 2.95
C GLU A 58 -16.24 -11.25 2.02
N TYR A 59 -17.52 -10.98 2.32
CA TYR A 59 -18.63 -11.42 1.49
C TYR A 59 -18.58 -10.89 0.04
N VAL A 60 -17.86 -9.78 -0.20
CA VAL A 60 -17.80 -9.10 -1.50
C VAL A 60 -16.58 -9.53 -2.35
N SER A 61 -15.49 -9.96 -1.73
CA SER A 61 -14.32 -10.51 -2.42
C SER A 61 -14.15 -11.98 -2.03
N ILE A 62 -14.25 -12.89 -3.01
CA ILE A 62 -14.05 -14.33 -2.79
C ILE A 62 -12.66 -14.61 -2.18
N GLU A 63 -11.73 -13.68 -2.33
CA GLU A 63 -10.38 -13.76 -1.81
C GLU A 63 -10.26 -13.57 -0.29
N GLN A 64 -9.34 -14.35 0.32
CA GLN A 64 -8.95 -14.17 1.71
C GLN A 64 -8.04 -12.95 1.89
N VAL A 65 -8.30 -12.19 2.96
CA VAL A 65 -7.45 -11.10 3.43
C VAL A 65 -6.71 -11.55 4.68
N HIS A 66 -5.40 -11.36 4.68
CA HIS A 66 -4.48 -11.78 5.73
C HIS A 66 -3.98 -10.58 6.54
N TYR A 67 -3.78 -10.75 7.85
CA TYR A 67 -3.31 -9.71 8.79
C TYR A 67 -2.70 -10.36 10.04
N ILE A 68 -1.85 -9.65 10.80
CA ILE A 68 -1.18 -10.24 11.98
C ILE A 68 -2.12 -10.36 13.19
N ASN A 69 -2.54 -9.22 13.75
CA ASN A 69 -3.20 -9.20 15.05
C ASN A 69 -4.71 -9.04 14.97
N LYS A 70 -5.14 -7.85 14.52
CA LYS A 70 -6.54 -7.47 14.42
C LYS A 70 -6.84 -7.09 12.98
N LYS A 71 -8.05 -7.43 12.56
CA LYS A 71 -8.59 -7.00 11.27
C LYS A 71 -8.58 -5.45 11.23
N PRO A 72 -8.01 -4.82 10.19
CA PRO A 72 -8.05 -3.36 10.07
C PRO A 72 -9.49 -2.84 10.00
N THR A 73 -9.78 -1.74 10.71
CA THR A 73 -11.11 -1.09 10.70
C THR A 73 -11.47 -0.60 9.30
N GLN A 74 -10.51 -0.04 8.57
CA GLN A 74 -10.66 0.38 7.19
C GLN A 74 -10.02 -0.66 6.26
N LEU A 75 -10.60 -1.86 6.24
CA LEU A 75 -10.06 -3.01 5.50
C LEU A 75 -9.85 -2.69 4.02
N LYS A 76 -10.89 -2.21 3.33
CA LYS A 76 -10.82 -1.89 1.89
C LYS A 76 -9.72 -0.88 1.57
N HIS A 77 -9.60 0.18 2.38
CA HIS A 77 -8.54 1.20 2.23
C HIS A 77 -7.15 0.59 2.38
N SER A 78 -6.96 -0.25 3.40
CA SER A 78 -5.68 -0.90 3.69
C SER A 78 -5.31 -1.92 2.61
N CYS A 79 -6.29 -2.68 2.09
CA CYS A 79 -6.09 -3.60 0.96
C CYS A 79 -5.63 -2.83 -0.28
N ILE A 80 -6.34 -1.77 -0.69
CA ILE A 80 -5.97 -0.95 -1.85
C ILE A 80 -4.54 -0.39 -1.68
N CYS A 81 -4.16 0.01 -0.47
CA CYS A 81 -2.80 0.49 -0.18
C CYS A 81 -1.75 -0.60 -0.43
N SER A 82 -1.97 -1.79 0.14
CA SER A 82 -1.06 -2.93 -0.02
C SER A 82 -0.96 -3.41 -1.47
N GLU A 83 -2.09 -3.41 -2.18
CA GLU A 83 -2.19 -3.84 -3.57
C GLU A 83 -1.51 -2.86 -4.51
N PHE A 84 -1.70 -1.56 -4.27
CA PHE A 84 -1.00 -0.52 -5.02
C PHE A 84 0.51 -0.54 -4.78
N ALA A 85 0.94 -0.73 -3.52
CA ALA A 85 2.36 -0.89 -3.22
C ALA A 85 2.96 -2.12 -3.92
N CYS A 86 2.24 -3.24 -3.94
CA CYS A 86 2.62 -4.44 -4.69
C CYS A 86 2.80 -4.12 -6.18
N LYS A 87 1.80 -3.50 -6.80
CA LYS A 87 1.88 -3.08 -8.21
C LYS A 87 3.11 -2.21 -8.47
N MET A 88 3.36 -1.21 -7.63
CA MET A 88 4.51 -0.31 -7.76
C MET A 88 5.85 -1.04 -7.61
N LYS A 89 5.95 -2.05 -6.73
CA LYS A 89 7.16 -2.89 -6.56
C LYS A 89 7.43 -3.83 -7.73
N LEU A 90 6.38 -4.27 -8.42
CA LEU A 90 6.53 -5.13 -9.60
C LEU A 90 6.93 -4.32 -10.84
N GLU A 91 6.44 -3.08 -10.93
CA GLU A 91 6.71 -2.19 -12.08
C GLU A 91 7.98 -1.34 -11.90
N ASN A 92 8.42 -1.11 -10.66
CA ASN A 92 9.52 -0.20 -10.34
C ASN A 92 10.37 -0.77 -9.22
N ASN A 93 11.65 -0.38 -9.20
CA ASN A 93 12.53 -0.66 -8.08
C ASN A 93 12.31 0.37 -6.97
N ILE A 94 11.60 -0.03 -5.91
CA ILE A 94 11.28 0.81 -4.76
C ILE A 94 12.44 0.80 -3.77
N ILE A 95 13.13 1.94 -3.64
CA ILE A 95 14.22 2.12 -2.66
C ILE A 95 13.66 2.24 -1.24
N LYS A 96 12.59 3.01 -1.08
CA LYS A 96 12.01 3.29 0.23
C LYS A 96 10.52 3.45 0.14
N GLU A 97 9.85 2.95 1.15
CA GLU A 97 8.41 3.09 1.32
C GLU A 97 8.06 3.33 2.78
N LYS A 98 6.96 4.06 3.03
CA LYS A 98 6.46 4.27 4.37
C LYS A 98 4.96 4.49 4.37
N VAL A 99 4.24 3.55 4.99
CA VAL A 99 2.80 3.65 5.20
C VAL A 99 2.50 4.74 6.23
N GLU A 100 1.44 5.51 5.99
CA GLU A 100 0.98 6.61 6.85
C GLU A 100 2.05 7.68 7.13
N PHE A 101 2.81 8.03 6.09
CA PHE A 101 3.89 9.00 6.19
C PHE A 101 3.38 10.39 6.64
N LYS A 102 4.00 10.92 7.70
CA LYS A 102 3.67 12.24 8.26
C LYS A 102 4.77 13.24 7.94
N LEU A 103 4.38 14.41 7.48
CA LEU A 103 5.24 15.58 7.29
C LEU A 103 4.44 16.84 7.61
N CYS A 104 4.88 17.59 8.62
CA CYS A 104 4.14 18.74 9.15
C CYS A 104 2.68 18.33 9.46
N ASN A 105 1.71 19.05 8.90
CA ASN A 105 0.28 18.78 9.07
C ASN A 105 -0.30 17.83 8.01
N ILE A 106 0.57 17.19 7.21
CA ILE A 106 0.18 16.22 6.20
C ILE A 106 0.44 14.80 6.71
N ARG A 107 -0.57 13.94 6.53
CA ARG A 107 -0.43 12.48 6.55
C ARG A 107 -0.82 11.96 5.17
N ALA A 108 0.14 11.41 4.43
CA ALA A 108 -0.13 10.65 3.22
C ALA A 108 -0.39 9.19 3.60
N ASP A 109 -1.20 8.46 2.83
CA ASP A 109 -1.47 7.04 3.09
C ASP A 109 -0.22 6.19 2.87
N LEU A 110 0.59 6.54 1.88
CA LEU A 110 1.85 5.88 1.56
C LEU A 110 2.83 6.87 0.93
N LEU A 111 4.09 6.79 1.33
CA LEU A 111 5.22 7.41 0.65
C LEU A 111 5.96 6.33 -0.14
N LEU A 112 6.28 6.60 -1.40
CA LEU A 112 7.14 5.74 -2.23
C LEU A 112 8.32 6.54 -2.79
N ILE A 113 9.50 5.94 -2.81
CA ILE A 113 10.72 6.47 -3.43
C ILE A 113 11.29 5.39 -4.34
N THR A 114 11.43 5.71 -5.62
CA THR A 114 12.00 4.82 -6.65
C THR A 114 13.47 5.11 -6.90
N ASP A 115 14.14 4.23 -7.64
CA ASP A 115 15.54 4.38 -8.04
C ASP A 115 15.79 5.40 -9.16
N GLN A 116 14.85 5.57 -10.08
CA GLN A 116 14.76 6.74 -10.95
C GLN A 116 14.12 7.87 -10.12
N PRO A 117 14.87 8.78 -9.47
CA PRO A 117 14.60 9.41 -8.16
C PRO A 117 13.28 10.20 -8.07
N LYS A 118 12.17 9.48 -8.22
CA LYS A 118 10.81 9.99 -8.13
C LYS A 118 10.29 9.64 -6.75
N ILE A 119 9.60 10.63 -6.19
CA ILE A 119 9.06 10.57 -4.85
C ILE A 119 7.57 10.75 -5.01
N TYR A 120 6.79 9.86 -4.43
CA TYR A 120 5.34 9.88 -4.53
C TYR A 120 4.70 9.97 -3.16
N PHE A 121 3.84 10.96 -2.98
CA PHE A 121 2.78 10.86 -1.98
C PHE A 121 1.58 10.14 -2.60
N VAL A 122 1.17 9.05 -1.98
CA VAL A 122 0.00 8.27 -2.40
C VAL A 122 -1.15 8.55 -1.43
N GLU A 123 -2.31 8.85 -1.98
CA GLU A 123 -3.56 9.16 -1.27
C GLU A 123 -4.70 8.29 -1.79
N ILE A 124 -5.33 7.52 -0.91
CA ILE A 124 -6.42 6.60 -1.24
C ILE A 124 -7.73 7.25 -0.82
N CYS A 125 -8.43 7.79 -1.81
CA CYS A 125 -9.65 8.56 -1.62
C CYS A 125 -10.87 7.71 -1.93
N ASN A 126 -11.15 6.71 -1.09
CA ASN A 126 -12.31 5.82 -1.26
C ASN A 126 -13.63 6.50 -0.83
N THR A 127 -13.64 7.20 0.31
CA THR A 127 -14.85 7.83 0.88
C THR A 127 -14.85 9.34 0.78
N LYS A 128 -13.72 10.01 1.01
CA LYS A 128 -13.60 11.48 0.93
C LYS A 128 -12.99 11.89 -0.40
N PRO A 129 -13.32 13.09 -0.93
CA PRO A 129 -12.61 13.65 -2.06
C PRO A 129 -11.16 13.99 -1.67
N PHE A 130 -10.27 14.00 -2.65
CA PHE A 130 -8.89 14.41 -2.48
C PHE A 130 -8.80 15.91 -2.15
N ASP A 131 -8.13 16.25 -1.05
CA ASP A 131 -7.85 17.65 -0.68
C ASP A 131 -6.54 18.11 -1.32
N VAL A 132 -6.64 18.69 -2.53
CA VAL A 132 -5.50 19.27 -3.24
C VAL A 132 -4.87 20.45 -2.49
N ASN A 133 -5.69 21.23 -1.77
CA ASN A 133 -5.23 22.44 -1.09
C ASN A 133 -4.25 22.12 0.04
N LYS A 134 -4.41 20.96 0.69
CA LYS A 134 -3.45 20.42 1.66
C LYS A 134 -2.04 20.40 1.09
N TYR A 135 -1.86 19.86 -0.12
CA TYR A 135 -0.56 19.74 -0.76
C TYR A 135 -0.04 21.05 -1.37
N ILE A 136 -0.94 21.91 -1.86
CA ILE A 136 -0.58 23.28 -2.27
C ILE A 136 0.02 24.04 -1.09
N ARG A 137 -0.61 23.97 0.09
CA ARG A 137 -0.10 24.60 1.32
C ARG A 137 1.28 24.06 1.71
N LEU A 138 1.49 22.73 1.64
CA LEU A 138 2.80 22.14 1.90
C LEU A 138 3.85 22.63 0.90
N LYS A 139 3.53 22.66 -0.40
CA LYS A 139 4.48 23.12 -1.42
C LYS A 139 4.90 24.56 -1.17
N LYS A 140 3.93 25.43 -0.87
CA LYS A 140 4.14 26.86 -0.56
C LYS A 140 4.90 27.09 0.74
N SER A 141 4.73 26.24 1.75
CA SER A 141 5.45 26.40 3.02
C SER A 141 6.94 26.07 2.94
N MET A 142 7.39 25.39 1.88
CA MET A 142 8.79 24.97 1.65
C MET A 142 9.36 24.00 2.71
N GLU A 143 8.57 23.60 3.71
CA GLU A 143 8.96 22.67 4.77
C GLU A 143 9.37 21.30 4.22
N TRP A 144 8.82 20.89 3.07
CA TRP A 144 9.19 19.66 2.38
C TRP A 144 10.67 19.59 1.97
N LYS A 145 11.32 20.75 1.73
CA LYS A 145 12.74 20.81 1.36
C LYS A 145 13.67 20.31 2.45
N LYS A 146 13.20 20.25 3.70
CA LYS A 146 13.96 19.67 4.83
C LYS A 146 14.12 18.15 4.70
N VAL A 147 13.27 17.50 3.89
CA VAL A 147 13.19 16.04 3.79
C VAL A 147 13.44 15.55 2.37
N PHE A 148 13.01 16.31 1.37
CA PHE A 148 13.05 15.88 -0.03
C PHE A 148 13.83 16.88 -0.91
N PRO A 149 14.63 16.39 -1.86
CA PRO A 149 15.36 17.23 -2.81
C PRO A 149 14.44 17.88 -3.84
N VAL A 150 13.33 17.23 -4.17
CA VAL A 150 12.29 17.69 -5.10
C VAL A 150 10.92 17.49 -4.47
N PHE A 151 9.95 18.31 -4.87
CA PHE A 151 8.59 18.15 -4.35
C PHE A 151 8.01 16.83 -4.87
N PRO A 152 7.50 15.95 -4.00
CA PRO A 152 6.92 14.68 -4.44
C PRO A 152 5.74 14.86 -5.39
N ASP A 153 5.66 14.01 -6.40
CA ASP A 153 4.46 13.83 -7.21
C ASP A 153 3.34 13.23 -6.34
N ILE A 154 2.09 13.45 -6.73
CA ILE A 154 0.94 12.97 -5.95
C ILE A 154 0.19 11.93 -6.76
N ILE A 155 0.09 10.72 -6.22
CA ILE A 155 -0.76 9.67 -6.76
C ILE A 155 -2.06 9.64 -5.98
N VAL A 156 -3.18 9.81 -6.68
CA VAL A 156 -4.52 9.77 -6.09
C VAL A 156 -5.26 8.55 -6.60
N ILE A 157 -5.65 7.66 -5.69
CA ILE A 157 -6.41 6.46 -6.00
C ILE A 157 -7.88 6.71 -5.63
N SER A 158 -8.72 6.96 -6.63
CA SER A 158 -10.14 7.28 -6.42
C SER A 158 -10.97 7.11 -7.68
N ASN A 159 -12.22 6.65 -7.51
CA ASN A 159 -13.23 6.74 -8.56
C ASN A 159 -13.92 8.12 -8.61
N LYS A 160 -13.62 9.02 -7.67
CA LYS A 160 -14.20 10.36 -7.64
C LYS A 160 -13.45 11.29 -8.58
N LYS A 161 -14.08 12.41 -8.95
CA LYS A 161 -13.39 13.49 -9.65
C LYS A 161 -12.26 14.03 -8.76
N VAL A 162 -11.07 14.17 -9.34
CA VAL A 162 -9.90 14.74 -8.69
C VAL A 162 -9.65 16.10 -9.32
N ASN A 163 -9.65 17.16 -8.52
CA ASN A 163 -9.31 18.49 -9.00
C ASN A 163 -7.81 18.56 -9.25
N THR A 164 -7.42 18.91 -10.47
CA THR A 164 -6.02 19.12 -10.85
C THR A 164 -5.65 20.59 -10.74
N THR A 165 -4.34 20.87 -10.73
CA THR A 165 -3.78 22.23 -10.70
C THR A 165 -2.44 22.21 -11.43
N ASN A 166 -2.03 23.36 -11.98
CA ASN A 166 -0.70 23.52 -12.59
C ASN A 166 0.41 23.58 -11.53
N GLU A 167 0.07 23.76 -10.24
CA GLU A 167 1.04 23.83 -9.15
C GLU A 167 1.59 22.46 -8.73
N LEU A 168 0.90 21.36 -9.03
CA LEU A 168 1.21 20.02 -8.53
C LEU A 168 1.09 19.01 -9.66
N ASN A 169 2.04 18.07 -9.74
CA ASN A 169 1.89 16.92 -10.61
C ASN A 169 1.02 15.87 -9.91
N ILE A 170 -0.19 15.65 -10.43
CA ILE A 170 -1.18 14.74 -9.85
C ILE A 170 -1.47 13.64 -10.87
N ILE A 171 -1.23 12.40 -10.48
CA ILE A 171 -1.48 11.20 -11.27
C ILE A 171 -2.69 10.49 -10.66
N LYS A 172 -3.72 10.25 -11.47
CA LYS A 172 -4.94 9.59 -11.00
C LYS A 172 -4.92 8.11 -11.36
N TYR A 173 -5.33 7.29 -10.40
CA TYR A 173 -5.70 5.90 -10.60
C TYR A 173 -7.14 5.69 -10.12
N ASN A 174 -7.88 4.81 -10.77
CA ASN A 174 -9.16 4.36 -10.25
C ASN A 174 -8.98 3.33 -9.11
N LEU A 175 -10.07 2.93 -8.44
CA LEU A 175 -10.02 1.94 -7.35
C LEU A 175 -9.67 0.52 -7.83
N LYS A 176 -9.63 0.27 -9.15
CA LYS A 176 -9.09 -0.96 -9.76
C LYS A 176 -7.60 -0.84 -10.09
N LEU A 177 -6.97 0.25 -9.67
CA LEU A 177 -5.55 0.55 -9.90
C LEU A 177 -5.19 0.70 -11.39
N GLU A 178 -6.14 1.10 -12.23
CA GLU A 178 -5.88 1.50 -13.61
C GLU A 178 -5.60 3.01 -13.65
N LYS A 179 -4.58 3.42 -14.40
CA LYS A 179 -4.19 4.82 -14.54
C LYS A 179 -5.18 5.55 -15.44
N GLU A 180 -5.58 6.75 -15.05
CA GLU A 180 -6.46 7.66 -15.82
C GLU A 180 -5.70 8.84 -16.42
#